data_AF-A0A0P1I8J6-F1
#
_entry.id   AF-A0A0P1I8J6-F1
#
_cell.length_a   1.000
_cell.length_b   1.000
_cell.length_c   1.000
_cell.angle_alpha   90.00
_cell.angle_beta   90.00
_cell.angle_gamma   90.00
#
_symmetry.space_group_name_H-M   'P 1'
#
loop_
_entity.id
_entity.type
_entity.pdbx_description
1 polymer ?
#
loop_
_entity_poly.entity_id
_entity_poly.type
_entity_poly.pdbx_seq_one_letter_code
_entity_poly.pdbx_strand_id
1 'polypeptide(L)'
;MISVDLDSGVIHFLGKAEAETKKRKGMIKMPATLHAEMKTWAQEGSHVVSFNGAPIDRIDKAFRAAVQRAGLKDVTPHTLKHTAVTWAFMHGMTLEDATAYFATSRETLENVYRSYSPDALKNAAGIMDWKI
;
A
#
# COMPACT_ATOMS: atom_id res chain seq x y z
N MET A 1 -12.93 -1.40 -12.94
CA MET A 1 -12.71 -0.11 -12.26
C MET A 1 -12.70 -0.28 -10.74
N ILE A 2 -11.62 0.14 -10.08
CA ILE A 2 -11.47 0.16 -8.62
C ILE A 2 -12.69 0.86 -7.99
N SER A 3 -13.25 0.31 -6.90
CA SER A 3 -14.34 0.93 -6.15
C SER A 3 -13.97 1.10 -4.69
N VAL A 4 -14.41 2.21 -4.09
CA VAL A 4 -14.19 2.50 -2.67
C VAL A 4 -15.52 2.49 -1.95
N ASP A 5 -15.60 1.69 -0.90
CA ASP A 5 -16.71 1.66 0.05
C ASP A 5 -16.32 2.49 1.27
N LEU A 6 -16.86 3.71 1.35
CA LEU A 6 -16.63 4.64 2.46
C LEU A 6 -17.45 4.28 3.70
N ASP A 7 -18.46 3.41 3.61
CA ASP A 7 -19.21 2.96 4.78
C ASP A 7 -18.41 1.89 5.52
N SER A 8 -17.94 0.87 4.80
CA SER A 8 -17.18 -0.25 5.37
C SER A 8 -15.66 -0.02 5.43
N GLY A 9 -15.15 1.06 4.82
CA GLY A 9 -13.74 1.43 4.85
C GLY A 9 -12.85 0.52 3.99
N VAL A 10 -13.36 0.07 2.83
CA VAL A 10 -12.71 -0.93 1.96
C VAL A 10 -12.42 -0.36 0.57
N ILE A 11 -11.23 -0.64 0.05
CA ILE A 11 -10.88 -0.41 -1.36
C ILE A 11 -10.90 -1.76 -2.07
N HIS A 12 -11.71 -1.87 -3.12
CA HIS A 12 -11.77 -3.02 -4.01
C HIS A 12 -10.97 -2.73 -5.26
N PHE A 13 -9.89 -3.49 -5.51
CA PHE A 13 -9.05 -3.29 -6.68
C PHE A 13 -9.56 -3.98 -7.95
N LEU A 14 -10.45 -4.97 -7.80
CA LEU A 14 -11.24 -5.53 -8.88
C LEU A 14 -12.48 -4.66 -9.09
N GLY A 15 -12.80 -4.33 -10.34
CA GLY A 15 -14.08 -3.70 -10.62
C GLY A 15 -15.24 -4.67 -10.59
N LYS A 16 -16.43 -4.18 -10.24
CA LYS A 16 -17.67 -4.98 -10.19
C LYS A 16 -17.99 -5.76 -11.47
N ALA A 17 -17.46 -5.32 -12.61
CA ALA A 17 -17.66 -5.94 -13.94
C ALA A 17 -16.40 -6.65 -14.49
N GLU A 18 -15.28 -6.71 -13.75
CA GLU A 18 -14.06 -7.41 -14.18
C GLU A 18 -14.08 -8.86 -13.68
N ALA A 19 -13.83 -9.82 -14.58
CA ALA A 19 -13.69 -11.22 -14.19
C ALA A 19 -12.41 -11.44 -13.37
N GLU A 20 -12.52 -12.20 -12.28
CA GLU A 20 -11.39 -12.56 -11.44
C GLU A 20 -10.39 -13.42 -12.22
N THR A 21 -9.14 -12.99 -12.31
CA THR A 21 -8.06 -13.77 -12.95
C THR A 21 -7.25 -14.55 -11.90
N LYS A 22 -6.38 -15.49 -12.33
CA LYS A 22 -5.43 -16.18 -11.44
C LYS A 22 -4.61 -15.23 -10.56
N LYS A 23 -4.37 -13.99 -11.02
CA LYS A 23 -3.84 -12.90 -10.19
C LYS A 23 -5.02 -12.19 -9.54
N ARG A 24 -5.45 -12.68 -8.37
CA ARG A 24 -6.55 -12.07 -7.60
C ARG A 24 -6.21 -10.61 -7.29
N LYS A 25 -6.94 -9.66 -7.87
CA LYS A 25 -6.91 -8.26 -7.43
C LYS A 25 -7.80 -8.18 -6.19
N GLY A 26 -7.18 -8.28 -5.01
CA GLY A 26 -7.90 -8.36 -3.74
C GLY A 26 -8.62 -7.07 -3.33
N MET A 27 -9.08 -7.06 -2.09
CA MET A 27 -9.56 -5.86 -1.40
C MET A 27 -8.61 -5.54 -0.25
N ILE A 28 -8.51 -4.26 0.11
CA ILE A 28 -7.77 -3.84 1.31
C ILE A 28 -8.67 -3.01 2.22
N LYS A 29 -8.46 -3.15 3.52
CA LYS A 29 -9.01 -2.21 4.51
C LYS A 29 -8.17 -0.94 4.49
N MET A 30 -8.85 0.20 4.47
CA MET A 30 -8.18 1.50 4.55
C MET A 30 -7.64 1.73 5.96
N PRO A 31 -6.45 2.35 6.11
CA PRO A 31 -6.04 2.93 7.38
C PRO A 31 -7.10 3.93 7.87
N ALA A 32 -7.36 3.96 9.17
CA ALA A 32 -8.40 4.80 9.76
C ALA A 32 -8.25 6.28 9.39
N THR A 33 -7.01 6.79 9.34
CA THR A 33 -6.71 8.17 8.92
C THR A 33 -7.13 8.44 7.48
N LEU A 34 -6.82 7.52 6.56
CA LEU A 34 -7.23 7.66 5.16
C LEU A 34 -8.76 7.60 5.03
N HIS A 35 -9.40 6.69 5.76
CA HIS A 35 -10.85 6.53 5.74
C HIS A 35 -11.58 7.78 6.25
N ALA A 36 -11.11 8.35 7.37
CA ALA A 36 -11.66 9.59 7.92
C ALA A 36 -11.49 10.77 6.97
N GLU A 37 -10.30 10.90 6.36
CA GLU A 37 -10.01 11.96 5.41
C GLU A 37 -10.87 11.84 4.15
N MET A 38 -10.99 10.65 3.56
CA MET A 38 -11.79 10.44 2.36
C MET A 38 -13.28 10.72 2.56
N LYS A 39 -13.80 10.65 3.80
CA LYS A 39 -15.19 11.02 4.12
C LYS A 39 -15.45 12.52 4.04
N THR A 40 -14.42 13.36 4.14
CA THR A 40 -14.57 14.82 4.06
C THR A 40 -14.47 15.35 2.63
N TRP A 41 -14.05 14.50 1.69
CA TRP A 41 -13.81 14.92 0.31
C TRP A 41 -15.13 15.25 -0.40
N ALA A 42 -15.26 16.50 -0.81
CA ALA A 42 -16.26 16.88 -1.81
C ALA A 42 -15.83 16.31 -3.16
N GLN A 43 -16.67 15.44 -3.74
CA GLN A 43 -16.39 14.72 -4.98
C GLN A 43 -17.35 15.16 -6.07
N GLU A 44 -16.79 15.59 -7.20
CA GLU A 44 -17.56 15.75 -8.44
C GLU A 44 -17.42 14.46 -9.28
N GLY A 45 -18.53 13.76 -9.47
CA GLY A 45 -18.58 12.53 -10.26
C GLY A 45 -18.39 11.23 -9.45
N SER A 46 -18.08 10.14 -10.15
CA SER A 46 -18.04 8.77 -9.60
C SER A 46 -16.64 8.23 -9.30
N HIS A 47 -15.58 9.03 -9.52
CA HIS A 47 -14.18 8.58 -9.39
C HIS A 47 -13.52 9.26 -8.20
N VAL A 48 -12.80 8.48 -7.38
CA VAL A 48 -12.11 8.95 -6.17
C VAL A 48 -11.10 10.07 -6.45
N VAL A 49 -10.46 10.02 -7.62
CA VAL A 49 -9.51 11.02 -8.08
C VAL A 49 -9.92 11.44 -9.49
N SER A 50 -10.24 12.73 -9.65
CA SER A 50 -10.70 13.33 -10.90
C SER A 50 -10.04 14.69 -11.13
N PHE A 51 -10.11 15.18 -12.37
CA PHE A 51 -9.69 16.52 -12.76
C PHE A 51 -10.68 17.06 -13.80
N ASN A 52 -11.24 18.25 -13.56
CA ASN A 52 -12.30 18.85 -14.38
C ASN A 52 -13.48 17.89 -14.65
N GLY A 53 -13.95 17.19 -13.62
CA GLY A 53 -15.06 16.24 -13.70
C GLY A 53 -14.77 14.93 -14.44
N ALA A 54 -13.55 14.72 -14.92
CA ALA A 54 -13.14 13.52 -15.65
C ALA A 54 -12.15 12.66 -14.83
N PRO A 55 -12.15 11.32 -15.01
CA PRO A 55 -11.15 10.45 -14.39
C PRO A 55 -9.74 10.76 -14.89
N ILE A 56 -8.75 10.45 -14.06
CA ILE A 56 -7.33 10.55 -14.43
C ILE A 56 -6.84 9.22 -14.98
N ASP A 57 -6.47 9.18 -16.27
CA ASP A 57 -5.90 7.98 -16.89
C ASP A 57 -4.42 7.76 -16.53
N ARG A 58 -3.67 8.85 -16.37
CA ARG A 58 -2.21 8.81 -16.13
C ARG A 58 -1.75 9.87 -15.14
N ILE A 59 -1.00 9.43 -14.12
CA ILE A 59 -0.48 10.31 -13.07
C ILE A 59 0.98 10.77 -13.29
N ASP A 60 1.71 10.20 -14.24
CA ASP A 60 3.17 10.33 -14.35
C ASP A 60 3.66 11.78 -14.47
N LYS A 61 2.91 12.61 -15.21
CA LYS A 61 3.27 14.03 -15.42
C LYS A 61 3.08 14.84 -14.14
N ALA A 62 1.92 14.66 -13.49
CA ALA A 62 1.60 15.35 -12.23
C ALA A 62 2.57 14.94 -11.12
N PHE A 63 2.89 13.64 -11.04
CA PHE A 63 3.82 13.12 -10.04
C PHE A 63 5.24 13.67 -10.25
N ARG A 64 5.78 13.65 -11.47
CA ARG A 64 7.10 14.24 -11.77
C ARG A 64 7.18 15.72 -11.41
N ALA A 65 6.13 16.47 -11.71
CA ALA A 65 6.06 17.88 -11.32
C ALA A 65 6.05 18.06 -9.80
N ALA A 66 5.36 17.18 -9.05
CA ALA A 66 5.38 17.18 -7.58
C ALA A 66 6.77 16.86 -7.02
N VAL A 67 7.44 15.84 -7.57
CA VAL A 67 8.82 15.47 -7.22
C VAL A 67 9.79 16.64 -7.42
N GLN A 68 9.68 17.34 -8.55
CA GLN A 68 10.49 18.54 -8.83
C GLN A 68 10.22 19.66 -7.83
N ARG A 69 8.95 19.97 -7.53
CA ARG A 69 8.59 20.99 -6.52
C ARG A 69 9.09 20.64 -5.12
N ALA A 70 9.13 19.35 -4.78
CA ALA A 70 9.66 18.86 -3.52
C ALA A 70 11.20 18.81 -3.47
N GLY A 71 11.90 19.10 -4.57
CA GLY A 71 13.36 19.03 -4.64
C GLY A 71 13.93 17.61 -4.57
N LEU A 72 13.11 16.59 -4.87
CA LEU A 72 13.50 15.18 -4.82
C LEU A 72 14.03 14.70 -6.18
N LYS A 73 14.90 13.68 -6.17
CA LYS A 73 15.45 13.02 -7.36
C LYS A 73 15.14 11.53 -7.33
N ASP A 74 14.92 10.94 -8.50
CA ASP A 74 14.69 9.49 -8.70
C ASP A 74 13.52 8.90 -7.88
N VAL A 75 12.54 9.73 -7.53
CA VAL A 75 11.32 9.31 -6.85
C VAL A 75 10.24 9.00 -7.87
N THR A 76 9.68 7.79 -7.77
CA THR A 76 8.55 7.32 -8.58
C THR A 76 7.38 6.96 -7.66
N PRO A 77 6.16 6.73 -8.19
CA PRO A 77 5.08 6.18 -7.38
C PRO A 77 5.46 4.84 -6.73
N HIS A 78 6.32 4.05 -7.36
CA HIS A 78 6.80 2.79 -6.79
C HIS A 78 7.68 3.02 -5.55
N THR A 79 8.44 4.12 -5.51
CA THR A 79 9.21 4.52 -4.34
C THR A 79 8.31 4.72 -3.12
N LEU A 80 7.10 5.29 -3.29
CA LEU A 80 6.15 5.44 -2.19
C LEU A 80 5.68 4.09 -1.64
N LYS A 81 5.45 3.11 -2.54
CA LYS A 81 5.14 1.73 -2.11
C LYS A 81 6.29 1.13 -1.33
N HIS A 82 7.54 1.26 -1.79
CA HIS A 82 8.71 0.77 -1.07
C HIS A 82 8.78 1.35 0.34
N THR A 83 8.63 2.67 0.48
CA THR A 83 8.65 3.35 1.79
C THR A 83 7.56 2.80 2.72
N ALA A 84 6.33 2.62 2.21
CA ALA A 84 5.22 2.09 3.00
C ALA A 84 5.49 0.65 3.49
N VAL A 85 6.05 -0.22 2.64
CA VAL A 85 6.40 -1.59 3.02
C VAL A 85 7.51 -1.59 4.06
N THR A 86 8.58 -0.82 3.85
CA THR A 86 9.68 -0.69 4.81
C THR A 86 9.16 -0.25 6.18
N TRP A 87 8.32 0.78 6.23
CA TRP A 87 7.73 1.24 7.50
C TRP A 87 6.84 0.18 8.14
N ALA A 88 6.04 -0.54 7.36
CA ALA A 88 5.22 -1.62 7.90
C ALA A 88 6.08 -2.69 8.61
N PHE A 89 7.19 -3.12 8.00
CA PHE A 89 8.11 -4.07 8.65
C PHE A 89 8.81 -3.47 9.87
N MET A 90 9.27 -2.22 9.81
CA MET A 90 9.86 -1.53 10.97
C MET A 90 8.91 -1.46 12.18
N HIS A 91 7.60 -1.40 11.93
CA HIS A 91 6.57 -1.39 12.97
C HIS A 91 6.03 -2.80 13.30
N GLY A 92 6.72 -3.86 12.86
CA GLY A 92 6.42 -5.24 13.25
C GLY A 92 5.32 -5.92 12.42
N MET A 93 4.94 -5.40 11.26
CA MET A 93 4.02 -6.11 10.38
C MET A 93 4.60 -7.47 9.99
N THR A 94 3.79 -8.52 10.12
CA THR A 94 4.22 -9.88 9.79
C THR A 94 4.33 -10.06 8.27
N LEU A 95 5.15 -11.03 7.84
CA LEU A 95 5.28 -11.36 6.42
C LEU A 95 3.95 -11.81 5.80
N GLU A 96 3.08 -12.46 6.58
CA GLU A 96 1.74 -12.87 6.17
C GLU A 96 0.84 -11.66 5.91
N ASP A 97 0.74 -10.75 6.88
CA ASP A 97 -0.07 -9.53 6.74
C ASP A 97 0.43 -8.67 5.59
N ALA A 98 1.75 -8.51 5.45
CA ALA A 98 2.35 -7.73 4.37
C ALA A 98 2.06 -8.34 2.99
N THR A 99 2.08 -9.68 2.87
CA THR A 99 1.74 -10.38 1.62
C THR A 99 0.29 -10.11 1.23
N ALA A 100 -0.64 -10.21 2.20
CA ALA A 100 -2.05 -9.96 1.99
C ALA A 100 -2.34 -8.48 1.66
N TYR A 101 -1.73 -7.56 2.40
CA TYR A 101 -2.02 -6.12 2.31
C TYR A 101 -1.40 -5.47 1.07
N PHE A 102 -0.13 -5.75 0.76
CA PHE A 102 0.58 -5.09 -0.34
C PHE A 102 0.46 -5.82 -1.69
N ALA A 103 -0.26 -6.95 -1.73
CA ALA A 103 -0.38 -7.84 -2.89
C ALA A 103 0.99 -8.10 -3.56
N THR A 104 2.02 -8.33 -2.74
CA THR A 104 3.41 -8.57 -3.15
C THR A 104 3.78 -9.98 -2.72
N SER A 105 4.56 -10.70 -3.53
CA SER A 105 4.92 -12.08 -3.20
C SER A 105 5.69 -12.16 -1.88
N ARG A 106 5.44 -13.22 -1.12
CA ARG A 106 6.15 -13.52 0.13
C ARG A 106 7.67 -13.50 -0.09
N GLU A 107 8.15 -14.12 -1.16
CA GLU A 107 9.57 -14.16 -1.52
C GLU A 107 10.17 -12.75 -1.70
N THR A 108 9.52 -11.86 -2.46
CA THR A 108 10.00 -10.49 -2.64
C THR A 108 9.99 -9.73 -1.32
N LEU A 109 8.94 -9.90 -0.51
CA LEU A 109 8.86 -9.23 0.79
C LEU A 109 9.96 -9.70 1.74
N GLU A 110 10.23 -11.00 1.76
CA GLU A 110 11.25 -11.63 2.57
C GLU A 110 12.65 -11.16 2.18
N ASN A 111 12.98 -11.23 0.89
CA ASN A 111 14.30 -10.88 0.36
C ASN A 111 14.63 -9.40 0.53
N VAL A 112 13.63 -8.53 0.43
CA VAL A 112 13.86 -7.07 0.39
C VAL A 112 13.63 -6.40 1.74
N TYR A 113 12.67 -6.86 2.55
CA TYR A 113 12.23 -6.09 3.73
C TYR A 113 12.32 -6.81 5.07
N ARG A 114 12.53 -8.14 5.12
CA ARG A 114 12.56 -8.89 6.39
C ARG A 114 13.56 -8.32 7.39
N SER A 115 14.70 -7.81 6.91
CA SER A 115 15.76 -7.24 7.75
C SER A 115 15.34 -5.99 8.53
N TYR A 116 14.29 -5.29 8.08
CA TYR A 116 13.76 -4.12 8.80
C TYR A 116 12.85 -4.49 9.97
N SER A 117 12.43 -5.76 10.08
CA SER A 117 11.53 -6.17 11.16
C SER A 117 12.27 -6.19 12.51
N PRO A 118 11.72 -5.55 13.57
CA PRO A 118 12.31 -5.58 14.91
C PRO A 118 12.33 -7.00 15.49
N ASP A 119 11.41 -7.86 15.04
CA ASP A 119 11.28 -9.24 15.51
C ASP A 119 12.08 -10.24 14.66
N ALA A 120 12.76 -9.79 13.59
CA ALA A 120 13.46 -10.67 12.64
C ALA A 120 14.44 -11.66 13.30
N LEU A 121 15.02 -11.26 14.43
CA LEU A 121 15.98 -12.05 15.22
C LEU A 121 15.53 -12.31 16.65
N LYS A 122 14.36 -11.80 17.08
CA LYS A 122 13.95 -11.88 18.49
C LYS A 122 13.79 -13.32 18.97
N ASN A 123 13.17 -14.18 18.15
CA ASN A 123 13.05 -15.61 18.44
C ASN A 123 14.43 -16.30 18.43
N ALA A 124 15.27 -15.99 17.45
CA ALA A 124 16.62 -16.56 17.37
C ALA A 124 17.49 -16.18 18.58
N ALA A 125 17.42 -14.91 19.02
CA ALA A 125 18.12 -14.44 20.20
C ALA A 125 17.66 -15.17 21.47
N GLY A 126 16.35 -15.41 21.63
CA GLY A 126 15.81 -16.20 22.75
C GLY A 126 16.27 -17.65 22.75
N ILE A 127 16.38 -18.29 21.58
CA ILE A 127 16.93 -19.66 21.45
C ILE A 127 18.42 -19.69 21.86
N MET A 128 19.16 -18.64 21.52
CA MET A 128 20.58 -18.53 21.85
C MET A 128 20.84 -18.20 23.34
N ASP A 129 19.83 -17.80 24.11
CA ASP A 129 19.92 -17.58 25.56
C ASP A 129 19.84 -18.90 26.35
N TRP A 130 20.67 -19.88 25.96
CA TRP A 130 20.81 -21.13 26.70
C TRP A 130 21.91 -20.97 27.76
N LYS A 131 21.60 -21.37 29.00
CA LYS A 131 22.55 -21.33 30.12
C LYS A 131 23.42 -22.58 30.10
N ILE A 132 24.74 -22.38 30.16
CA ILE A 132 25.75 -23.43 30.40
C ILE A 132 25.66 -23.88 31.86
#